data_AF-A0A5E6M808-F1
#
_entry.id   AF-A0A5E6M808-F1
#
_cell.length_a   1.000
_cell.length_b   1.000
_cell.length_c   1.000
_cell.angle_alpha   90.00
_cell.angle_beta   90.00
_cell.angle_gamma   90.00
#
_symmetry.space_group_name_H-M   'P 1'
#
loop_
_entity.id
_entity.type
_entity.pdbx_description
1 polymer ?
#
loop_
_entity_poly.entity_id
_entity_poly.type
_entity_poly.pdbx_seq_one_letter_code
_entity_poly.pdbx_strand_id
1 'polypeptide(L)'
;MSPEPYEFEFLTPCFCGGADPAKAELRASTIRGQLRWWFRALGGSREEEACLFGCIGDSARASCVAVRIVESPDGGDRDWAGWSVGSYIWYFIRSNPQRWQADGALPPGSKAKVEIFFRRSLDSDLEKRWKDAWRAFCRFGAIGYRMTRCAGAFRVSGFDGEREEYEKTANAILKPAGFHFRFFWEEKRDSWRGIVKLAEEKLRDPLRKSFSAMRPSPLGYSSLPSEFRAYYPPRQTSAVYFRPLKLAEKEYYLMLFEAPHKCVVGEEVRRTSSVGSVLEKVFPQP
;
A
#
# COMPACT_ATOMS: atom_id res chain seq x y z
N MET A 1 29.96 -7.64 -4.42
CA MET A 1 29.58 -6.26 -4.74
C MET A 1 28.41 -5.90 -3.85
N SER A 2 28.48 -4.81 -3.07
CA SER A 2 27.30 -4.33 -2.34
C SER A 2 26.28 -3.82 -3.36
N PRO A 3 24.98 -4.17 -3.23
CA PRO A 3 23.95 -3.61 -4.10
C PRO A 3 23.90 -2.08 -3.94
N GLU A 4 23.65 -1.35 -5.01
CA GLU A 4 23.36 0.09 -4.89
C GLU A 4 22.01 0.27 -4.15
N PRO A 5 21.93 1.18 -3.16
CA PRO A 5 20.70 1.43 -2.45
C PRO A 5 19.70 2.23 -3.28
N TYR A 6 18.42 1.91 -3.13
CA TYR A 6 17.31 2.71 -3.66
C TYR A 6 16.92 3.80 -2.67
N GLU A 7 16.70 5.02 -3.14
CA GLU A 7 16.19 6.12 -2.32
C GLU A 7 14.66 6.07 -2.29
N PHE A 8 14.09 6.04 -1.08
CA PHE A 8 12.66 6.12 -0.81
C PHE A 8 12.34 7.50 -0.25
N GLU A 9 11.48 8.27 -0.91
CA GLU A 9 10.93 9.52 -0.38
C GLU A 9 9.47 9.31 0.03
N PHE A 10 9.15 9.55 1.30
CA PHE A 10 7.79 9.44 1.81
C PHE A 10 6.95 10.63 1.33
N LEU A 11 5.87 10.37 0.61
CA LEU A 11 4.99 11.41 0.07
C LEU A 11 3.95 11.88 1.08
N THR A 12 3.52 10.98 1.97
CA THR A 12 2.54 11.22 3.04
C THR A 12 3.06 10.61 4.34
N PRO A 13 2.50 10.98 5.51
CA PRO A 13 3.00 10.49 6.79
C PRO A 13 2.97 8.95 6.83
N CYS A 14 4.12 8.29 7.12
CA CYS A 14 4.12 6.84 7.38
C CYS A 14 3.94 6.56 8.86
N PHE A 15 2.80 5.97 9.21
CA PHE A 15 2.56 5.44 10.54
C PHE A 15 3.15 4.03 10.68
N CYS A 16 4.48 3.98 10.72
CA CYS A 16 5.28 2.79 10.79
C CYS A 16 5.57 2.46 12.28
N GLY A 17 4.72 1.65 12.94
CA GLY A 17 4.80 1.40 14.38
C GLY A 17 5.86 0.38 14.79
N GLY A 18 6.61 0.71 15.84
CA GLY A 18 7.73 -0.05 16.37
C GLY A 18 7.45 -0.84 17.65
N ALA A 19 8.51 -1.04 18.44
CA ALA A 19 8.37 -1.45 19.84
C ALA A 19 7.74 -0.32 20.67
N ASP A 20 8.04 0.93 20.29
CA ASP A 20 7.37 2.13 20.77
C ASP A 20 6.34 2.60 19.71
N PRO A 21 5.03 2.50 19.96
CA PRO A 21 4.01 3.01 19.05
C PRO A 21 4.03 4.53 18.88
N ALA A 22 4.69 5.27 19.77
CA ALA A 22 4.76 6.73 19.75
C ALA A 22 5.89 7.27 18.86
N LYS A 23 6.81 6.39 18.42
CA LYS A 23 7.93 6.72 17.54
C LYS A 23 7.87 5.87 16.28
N ALA A 24 7.71 6.52 15.13
CA ALA A 24 7.71 5.83 13.86
C ALA A 24 9.13 5.39 13.48
N GLU A 25 9.26 4.15 13.03
CA GLU A 25 10.53 3.61 12.54
C GLU A 25 10.33 2.81 11.25
N LEU A 26 11.22 3.02 10.27
CA LEU A 26 11.24 2.21 9.05
C LEU A 26 11.93 0.88 9.34
N ARG A 27 11.22 -0.22 9.11
CA ARG A 27 11.74 -1.57 9.31
C ARG A 27 11.79 -2.35 8.01
N ALA A 28 12.85 -3.14 7.82
CA ALA A 28 12.98 -4.05 6.69
C ALA A 28 11.79 -5.04 6.62
N SER A 29 11.25 -5.47 7.77
CA SER A 29 10.08 -6.34 7.85
C SER A 29 8.82 -5.72 7.23
N THR A 30 8.63 -4.40 7.37
CA THR A 30 7.50 -3.67 6.77
C THR A 30 7.58 -3.68 5.25
N ILE A 31 8.77 -3.41 4.69
CA ILE A 31 9.02 -3.46 3.25
C ILE A 31 8.81 -4.89 2.73
N ARG A 32 9.41 -5.89 3.39
CA ARG A 32 9.24 -7.31 3.04
C ARG A 32 7.78 -7.74 3.04
N GLY A 33 7.00 -7.31 4.04
CA GLY A 33 5.58 -7.62 4.13
C GLY A 33 4.78 -7.08 2.94
N GLN A 34 5.07 -5.86 2.49
CA GLN A 34 4.43 -5.29 1.30
C GLN A 34 4.88 -5.94 0.00
N LEU A 35 6.16 -6.31 -0.12
CA LEU A 35 6.66 -7.05 -1.27
C LEU A 35 5.97 -8.41 -1.40
N ARG A 36 5.81 -9.14 -0.30
CA ARG A 36 5.02 -10.39 -0.27
C ARG A 36 3.57 -10.16 -0.68
N TRP A 37 2.97 -9.06 -0.22
CA TRP A 37 1.61 -8.71 -0.60
C TRP A 37 1.48 -8.46 -2.11
N TRP A 38 2.35 -7.63 -2.70
CA TRP A 38 2.36 -7.38 -4.15
C TRP A 38 2.64 -8.65 -4.95
N PHE A 39 3.58 -9.47 -4.50
CA PHE A 39 3.91 -10.74 -5.14
C PHE A 39 2.69 -11.66 -5.23
N ARG A 40 1.96 -11.85 -4.12
CA ARG A 40 0.72 -12.63 -4.10
C ARG A 40 -0.38 -11.99 -4.93
N ALA A 41 -0.57 -10.67 -4.79
CA ALA A 41 -1.62 -9.95 -5.50
C ALA A 41 -1.44 -10.01 -7.03
N LEU A 42 -0.21 -10.17 -7.51
CA LEU A 42 0.14 -10.38 -8.92
C LEU A 42 0.13 -11.86 -9.33
N GLY A 43 -0.41 -12.75 -8.50
CA GLY A 43 -0.60 -14.17 -8.82
C GLY A 43 0.57 -15.08 -8.46
N GLY A 44 1.47 -14.66 -7.59
CA GLY A 44 2.50 -15.54 -7.03
C GLY A 44 1.90 -16.65 -6.18
N SER A 45 2.35 -17.89 -6.40
CA SER A 45 1.93 -19.07 -5.64
C SER A 45 2.56 -19.11 -4.25
N ARG A 46 2.02 -19.95 -3.38
CA ARG A 46 2.57 -20.17 -2.02
C ARG A 46 3.98 -20.76 -2.08
N GLU A 47 4.23 -21.64 -3.04
CA GLU A 47 5.50 -22.30 -3.28
C GLU A 47 6.53 -21.28 -3.78
N GLU A 48 6.18 -20.47 -4.77
CA GLU A 48 7.02 -19.38 -5.28
C GLU A 48 7.34 -18.36 -4.17
N GLU A 49 6.34 -17.97 -3.37
CA GLU A 49 6.52 -17.06 -2.22
C GLU A 49 7.48 -17.66 -1.19
N ALA A 50 7.37 -18.95 -0.89
CA ALA A 50 8.25 -19.67 0.01
C ALA A 50 9.69 -19.76 -0.54
N CYS A 51 9.86 -20.00 -1.86
CA CYS A 51 11.16 -19.95 -2.53
C CYS A 51 11.84 -18.58 -2.34
N LEU A 52 11.10 -17.50 -2.59
CA LEU A 52 11.63 -16.15 -2.64
C LEU A 52 11.83 -15.54 -1.24
N PHE A 53 10.78 -15.55 -0.43
CA PHE A 53 10.72 -14.86 0.88
C PHE A 53 11.02 -15.77 2.07
N GLY A 54 11.13 -17.08 1.83
CA GLY A 54 11.31 -18.09 2.86
C GLY A 54 10.00 -18.53 3.51
N CYS A 55 10.07 -19.64 4.24
CA CYS A 55 8.97 -20.23 5.00
C CYS A 55 9.50 -20.97 6.24
N ILE A 56 8.59 -21.24 7.17
CA ILE A 56 8.81 -22.03 8.39
C ILE A 56 7.97 -23.32 8.33
N GLY A 57 8.35 -24.35 9.10
CA GLY A 57 7.70 -25.66 9.13
C GLY A 57 8.56 -26.76 8.52
N ASP A 58 7.95 -27.89 8.15
CA ASP A 58 8.67 -29.09 7.69
C ASP A 58 9.47 -28.87 6.40
N SER A 59 9.02 -27.93 5.56
CA SER A 59 9.73 -27.48 4.36
C SER A 59 10.47 -26.16 4.58
N ALA A 60 11.05 -25.94 5.77
CA ALA A 60 11.71 -24.70 6.14
C ALA A 60 12.76 -24.27 5.11
N ARG A 61 12.70 -23.00 4.71
CA ARG A 61 13.60 -22.43 3.72
C ARG A 61 13.93 -20.99 4.10
N ALA A 62 15.23 -20.69 4.16
CA ALA A 62 15.70 -19.32 4.31
C ALA A 62 15.29 -18.47 3.09
N SER A 63 15.10 -17.16 3.26
CA SER A 63 14.74 -16.27 2.17
C SER A 63 15.86 -16.11 1.14
N CYS A 64 15.53 -16.11 -0.16
CA CYS A 64 16.44 -15.74 -1.24
C CYS A 64 16.68 -14.22 -1.29
N VAL A 65 15.66 -13.41 -1.00
CA VAL A 65 15.78 -11.94 -1.01
C VAL A 65 16.10 -11.39 0.38
N ALA A 66 17.00 -10.42 0.46
CA ALA A 66 17.29 -9.66 1.66
C ALA A 66 16.96 -8.19 1.44
N VAL A 67 16.45 -7.54 2.49
CA VAL A 67 16.16 -6.10 2.52
C VAL A 67 16.93 -5.51 3.68
N ARG A 68 17.68 -4.44 3.43
CA ARG A 68 18.45 -3.73 4.45
C ARG A 68 18.13 -2.24 4.37
N ILE A 69 17.86 -1.63 5.52
CA ILE A 69 17.78 -0.19 5.66
C ILE A 69 19.22 0.29 5.91
N VAL A 70 19.78 1.05 4.97
CA VAL A 70 21.15 1.60 5.06
C VAL A 70 21.12 2.97 5.72
N GLU A 71 20.12 3.77 5.39
CA GLU A 71 19.87 5.06 6.02
C GLU A 71 18.41 5.15 6.44
N SER A 72 18.18 5.45 7.72
CA SER A 72 16.85 5.69 8.26
C SER A 72 16.24 6.96 7.65
N PRO A 73 14.90 7.06 7.59
CA PRO A 73 14.22 8.26 7.12
C PRO A 73 14.67 9.51 7.88
N ASP A 74 15.17 10.51 7.16
CA ASP A 74 15.52 11.82 7.72
C ASP A 74 14.91 12.97 6.91
N GLY A 75 14.74 14.13 7.56
CA GLY A 75 14.13 15.33 6.99
C GLY A 75 12.60 15.30 6.92
N GLY A 76 12.04 16.18 6.08
CA GLY A 76 10.61 16.29 5.82
C GLY A 76 9.82 17.21 6.76
N ASP A 77 8.51 17.26 6.52
CA ASP A 77 7.53 18.12 7.18
C ASP A 77 7.04 17.52 8.51
N ARG A 78 7.61 18.00 9.62
CA ARG A 78 7.25 17.56 10.97
C ARG A 78 5.93 18.12 11.49
N ASP A 79 5.35 19.13 10.82
CA ASP A 79 4.01 19.68 11.13
C ASP A 79 2.89 18.89 10.42
N TRP A 80 3.12 17.59 10.20
CA TRP A 80 2.13 16.74 9.55
C TRP A 80 0.88 16.51 10.42
N ALA A 81 1.00 16.63 11.75
CA ALA A 81 -0.07 16.40 12.71
C ALA A 81 -1.03 17.60 12.89
N GLY A 82 -0.90 18.63 12.05
CA GLY A 82 -1.77 19.81 12.06
C GLY A 82 -3.27 19.49 11.94
N TRP A 83 -4.10 20.38 12.49
CA TRP A 83 -5.49 20.10 12.89
C TRP A 83 -6.51 19.72 11.79
N SER A 84 -6.24 19.99 10.51
CA SER A 84 -7.26 19.94 9.45
C SER A 84 -7.09 18.83 8.40
N VAL A 85 -5.93 18.17 8.31
CA VAL A 85 -5.63 17.23 7.22
C VAL A 85 -5.89 15.79 7.66
N GLY A 86 -6.58 15.01 6.81
CA GLY A 86 -6.79 13.58 7.04
C GLY A 86 -7.76 13.25 8.17
N SER A 87 -8.55 14.23 8.64
CA SER A 87 -9.47 14.11 9.78
C SER A 87 -10.42 12.91 9.71
N TYR A 88 -10.79 12.50 8.49
CA TYR A 88 -11.69 11.39 8.24
C TYR A 88 -10.94 10.11 7.88
N ILE A 89 -10.01 10.19 6.94
CA ILE A 89 -9.31 9.00 6.45
C ILE A 89 -8.35 8.42 7.51
N TRP A 90 -7.86 9.26 8.42
CA TRP A 90 -6.96 8.91 9.52
C TRP A 90 -7.59 9.09 10.90
N TYR A 91 -8.93 9.11 10.99
CA TYR A 91 -9.67 9.25 12.25
C TYR A 91 -9.12 8.37 13.38
N PHE A 92 -8.86 7.08 13.10
CA PHE A 92 -8.35 6.12 14.09
C PHE A 92 -6.92 6.37 14.55
N ILE A 93 -6.13 7.09 13.76
CA ILE A 93 -4.77 7.50 14.14
C ILE A 93 -4.86 8.74 15.00
N ARG A 94 -5.66 9.71 14.54
CA ARG A 94 -5.92 10.95 15.26
C ARG A 94 -6.53 10.72 16.64
N SER A 95 -7.39 9.72 16.79
CA SER A 95 -7.96 9.33 18.08
C SER A 95 -6.95 8.73 19.06
N ASN A 96 -5.69 8.50 18.64
CA ASN A 96 -4.61 8.05 19.49
C ASN A 96 -3.56 9.17 19.66
N PRO A 97 -3.58 9.91 20.79
CA PRO A 97 -2.66 11.03 21.03
C PRO A 97 -1.19 10.65 20.98
N GLN A 98 -0.82 9.43 21.39
CA GLN A 98 0.57 8.96 21.33
C GLN A 98 1.08 8.83 19.89
N ARG A 99 0.17 8.58 18.94
CA ARG A 99 0.51 8.50 17.50
C ARG A 99 0.31 9.82 16.77
N TRP A 100 -0.58 10.69 17.25
CA TRP A 100 -0.90 11.97 16.63
C TRP A 100 0.00 13.10 17.14
N GLN A 101 1.30 12.95 16.93
CA GLN A 101 2.35 13.88 17.33
C GLN A 101 3.51 13.79 16.34
N ALA A 102 4.39 14.79 16.26
CA ALA A 102 5.44 14.87 15.24
C ALA A 102 6.23 13.57 15.00
N ASP A 103 6.60 12.85 16.07
CA ASP A 103 7.40 11.61 16.00
C ASP A 103 6.57 10.35 15.71
N GLY A 104 5.23 10.45 15.76
CA GLY A 104 4.31 9.32 15.54
C GLY A 104 4.20 8.85 14.09
N ALA A 105 4.86 9.55 13.16
CA ALA A 105 4.95 9.16 11.75
C ALA A 105 6.31 9.55 11.16
N LEU A 106 6.74 8.81 10.14
CA LEU A 106 7.80 9.27 9.25
C LEU A 106 7.28 10.48 8.48
N PRO A 107 7.94 11.66 8.55
CA PRO A 107 7.44 12.88 7.95
C PRO A 107 7.31 12.80 6.42
N PRO A 108 6.30 13.45 5.81
CA PRO A 108 6.28 13.70 4.36
C PRO A 108 7.54 14.44 3.92
N GLY A 109 8.16 14.02 2.82
CA GLY A 109 9.43 14.51 2.32
C GLY A 109 10.66 13.87 2.97
N SER A 110 10.51 13.04 4.01
CA SER A 110 11.63 12.30 4.58
C SER A 110 12.16 11.25 3.61
N LYS A 111 13.48 11.02 3.62
CA LYS A 111 14.17 10.12 2.69
C LYS A 111 14.94 9.03 3.41
N ALA A 112 14.87 7.81 2.89
CA ALA A 112 15.58 6.64 3.39
C ALA A 112 16.32 5.92 2.26
N LYS A 113 17.41 5.21 2.58
CA LYS A 113 18.13 4.35 1.63
C LYS A 113 17.93 2.89 1.95
N VAL A 114 17.49 2.12 0.96
CA VAL A 114 17.12 0.71 1.10
C VAL A 114 17.87 -0.14 0.08
N GLU A 115 18.64 -1.10 0.55
CA GLU A 115 19.25 -2.13 -0.28
C GLU A 115 18.33 -3.33 -0.41
N ILE A 116 18.24 -3.86 -1.63
CA ILE A 116 17.61 -5.16 -1.92
C ILE A 116 18.61 -6.01 -2.69
N PHE A 117 18.83 -7.23 -2.22
CA PHE A 117 19.75 -8.15 -2.88
C PHE A 117 19.31 -9.60 -2.76
N PHE A 118 19.81 -10.41 -3.69
CA PHE A 118 19.57 -11.84 -3.76
C PHE A 118 20.76 -12.61 -3.17
N ARG A 119 20.46 -13.52 -2.25
CA ARG A 119 21.42 -14.47 -1.67
C ARG A 119 21.65 -15.68 -2.57
N ARG A 120 20.72 -15.95 -3.48
CA ARG A 120 20.73 -17.06 -4.43
C ARG A 120 20.07 -16.59 -5.72
N SER A 121 20.51 -17.13 -6.85
CA SER A 121 19.88 -16.89 -8.15
C SER A 121 18.43 -17.37 -8.14
N LEU A 122 17.58 -16.66 -8.88
CA LEU A 122 16.22 -17.07 -9.15
C LEU A 122 16.17 -17.77 -10.50
N ASP A 123 15.24 -18.71 -10.68
CA ASP A 123 14.85 -19.15 -12.01
C ASP A 123 14.17 -18.00 -12.78
N SER A 124 14.12 -18.10 -14.10
CA SER A 124 13.68 -17.01 -14.98
C SER A 124 12.24 -16.57 -14.72
N ASP A 125 11.35 -17.49 -14.39
CA ASP A 125 9.93 -17.20 -14.18
C ASP A 125 9.72 -16.50 -12.83
N LEU A 126 10.38 -17.00 -11.78
CA LEU A 126 10.36 -16.37 -10.46
C LEU A 126 11.03 -15.00 -10.47
N GLU A 127 12.12 -14.83 -11.24
CA GLU A 127 12.79 -13.54 -11.43
C GLU A 127 11.87 -12.53 -12.12
N LYS A 128 11.17 -12.94 -13.19
CA LYS A 128 10.21 -12.09 -13.88
C LYS A 128 9.10 -11.65 -12.93
N ARG A 129 8.51 -12.59 -12.17
CA ARG A 129 7.44 -12.29 -11.22
C ARG A 129 7.91 -11.37 -10.09
N TRP A 130 9.12 -11.58 -9.59
CA TRP A 130 9.74 -10.66 -8.64
C TRP A 130 9.88 -9.25 -9.23
N LYS A 131 10.40 -9.12 -10.46
CA LYS A 131 10.57 -7.81 -11.12
C LYS A 131 9.24 -7.08 -11.27
N ASP A 132 8.17 -7.80 -11.59
CA ASP A 132 6.83 -7.21 -11.67
C ASP A 132 6.31 -6.77 -10.30
N ALA A 133 6.49 -7.58 -9.26
CA ALA A 133 6.13 -7.21 -7.89
C ALA A 133 6.94 -6.03 -7.36
N TRP A 134 8.24 -5.99 -7.64
CA TRP A 134 9.13 -4.88 -7.28
C TRP A 134 8.72 -3.59 -7.99
N ARG A 135 8.47 -3.65 -9.30
CA ARG A 135 8.03 -2.49 -10.09
C ARG A 135 6.68 -1.96 -9.61
N ALA A 136 5.72 -2.85 -9.34
CA ALA A 136 4.42 -2.46 -8.79
C ALA A 136 4.54 -1.84 -7.38
N PHE A 137 5.36 -2.42 -6.52
CA PHE A 137 5.63 -1.87 -5.18
C PHE A 137 6.29 -0.50 -5.25
N CYS A 138 7.29 -0.30 -6.12
CA CYS A 138 7.97 0.99 -6.23
C CYS A 138 7.08 2.10 -6.77
N ARG A 139 6.15 1.78 -7.69
CA ARG A 139 5.27 2.78 -8.31
C ARG A 139 3.97 3.01 -7.55
N PHE A 140 3.40 1.97 -6.93
CA PHE A 140 2.05 2.01 -6.36
C PHE A 140 1.98 1.58 -4.89
N GLY A 141 3.13 1.24 -4.31
CA GLY A 141 3.23 0.78 -2.93
C GLY A 141 3.03 1.89 -1.91
N ALA A 142 2.76 1.43 -0.69
CA ALA A 142 2.81 2.23 0.51
C ALA A 142 3.08 1.28 1.67
N ILE A 143 3.56 1.83 2.78
CA ILE A 143 3.86 1.05 3.98
C ILE A 143 3.20 1.67 5.22
N GLY A 144 3.14 0.90 6.30
CA GLY A 144 2.61 1.35 7.59
C GLY A 144 1.10 1.30 7.72
N TYR A 145 0.61 1.84 8.84
CA TYR A 145 -0.80 1.81 9.18
C TYR A 145 -1.61 2.78 8.30
N ARG A 146 -2.84 2.38 7.93
CA ARG A 146 -3.72 3.11 7.00
C ARG A 146 -3.13 3.33 5.61
N MET A 147 -2.19 2.49 5.17
CA MET A 147 -1.64 2.57 3.82
C MET A 147 -2.71 2.49 2.72
N THR A 148 -3.83 1.79 2.94
CA THR A 148 -4.97 1.73 1.99
C THR A 148 -5.75 3.05 1.90
N ARG A 149 -5.40 4.04 2.72
CA ARG A 149 -6.06 5.35 2.89
C ARG A 149 -5.00 6.45 2.87
N CYS A 150 -4.21 6.51 1.79
CA CYS A 150 -3.19 7.52 1.53
C CYS A 150 -2.00 7.61 2.49
N ALA A 151 -1.97 6.94 3.64
CA ALA A 151 -0.81 7.01 4.53
C ALA A 151 0.39 6.24 3.95
N GLY A 152 1.60 6.67 4.33
CA GLY A 152 2.87 6.01 4.01
C GLY A 152 3.12 5.71 2.54
N ALA A 153 2.53 6.51 1.64
CA ALA A 153 2.88 6.49 0.23
C ALA A 153 4.30 7.01 0.06
N PHE A 154 5.03 6.46 -0.90
CA PHE A 154 6.41 6.86 -1.18
C PHE A 154 6.65 6.86 -2.69
N ARG A 155 7.71 7.53 -3.13
CA ARG A 155 8.33 7.32 -4.45
C ARG A 155 9.71 6.70 -4.28
N VAL A 156 10.15 5.94 -5.27
CA VAL A 156 11.46 5.28 -5.29
C VAL A 156 12.26 5.80 -6.48
N SER A 157 13.50 6.22 -6.25
CA SER A 157 14.40 6.69 -7.31
C SER A 157 14.56 5.65 -8.42
N GLY A 158 14.41 6.06 -9.68
CA GLY A 158 14.51 5.16 -10.85
C GLY A 158 13.20 4.42 -11.17
N PHE A 159 12.16 4.64 -10.38
CA PHE A 159 10.78 4.20 -10.65
C PHE A 159 9.78 5.35 -10.64
N ASP A 160 10.22 6.55 -10.25
CA ASP A 160 9.59 7.80 -10.61
C ASP A 160 9.67 8.04 -12.13
N GLY A 161 8.75 8.82 -12.65
CA GLY A 161 8.65 9.08 -14.09
C GLY A 161 7.34 9.76 -14.46
N GLU A 162 7.06 9.81 -15.75
CA GLU A 162 5.90 10.51 -16.31
C GLU A 162 4.60 9.69 -16.20
N ARG A 163 3.46 10.36 -16.41
CA ARG A 163 2.11 9.74 -16.38
C ARG A 163 2.05 8.47 -17.22
N GLU A 164 2.60 8.51 -18.44
CA GLU A 164 2.60 7.39 -19.38
C GLU A 164 3.29 6.14 -18.80
N GLU A 165 4.36 6.30 -18.04
CA GLU A 165 5.06 5.15 -17.45
C GLU A 165 4.25 4.47 -16.35
N TYR A 166 3.53 5.25 -15.55
CA TYR A 166 2.60 4.73 -14.55
C TYR A 166 1.45 3.97 -15.21
N GLU A 167 0.88 4.51 -16.28
CA GLU A 167 -0.19 3.86 -17.05
C GLU A 167 0.30 2.59 -17.74
N LYS A 168 1.47 2.65 -18.38
CA LYS A 168 2.11 1.50 -19.03
C LYS A 168 2.37 0.39 -18.00
N THR A 169 2.90 0.74 -16.82
CA THR A 169 3.11 -0.23 -15.74
C THR A 169 1.78 -0.83 -15.27
N ALA A 170 0.77 -0.01 -15.03
CA ALA A 170 -0.53 -0.48 -14.57
C ALA A 170 -1.19 -1.41 -15.60
N ASN A 171 -1.15 -1.07 -16.88
CA ASN A 171 -1.69 -1.89 -17.96
C ASN A 171 -0.90 -3.16 -18.22
N ALA A 172 0.43 -3.14 -18.07
CA ALA A 172 1.27 -4.32 -18.31
C ALA A 172 1.33 -5.29 -17.13
N ILE A 173 1.17 -4.80 -15.89
CA ILE A 173 1.37 -5.59 -14.67
C ILE A 173 0.09 -5.77 -13.87
N LEU A 174 -0.62 -4.68 -13.58
CA LEU A 174 -1.81 -4.73 -12.71
C LEU A 174 -3.02 -5.31 -13.45
N LYS A 175 -3.30 -4.82 -14.66
CA LYS A 175 -4.47 -5.24 -15.45
C LYS A 175 -4.49 -6.74 -15.71
N PRO A 176 -3.39 -7.40 -16.16
CA PRO A 176 -3.40 -8.85 -16.41
C PRO A 176 -3.55 -9.68 -15.13
N ALA A 177 -3.10 -9.14 -13.98
CA ALA A 177 -3.32 -9.77 -12.68
C ALA A 177 -4.77 -9.64 -12.18
N GLY A 178 -5.62 -8.87 -12.87
CA GLY A 178 -7.02 -8.66 -12.49
C GLY A 178 -7.24 -7.52 -11.49
N PHE A 179 -6.32 -6.55 -11.44
CA PHE A 179 -6.57 -5.31 -10.72
C PHE A 179 -7.50 -4.42 -11.53
N HIS A 180 -8.36 -3.70 -10.82
CA HIS A 180 -9.04 -2.52 -11.36
C HIS A 180 -8.35 -1.29 -10.83
N PHE A 181 -8.12 -0.29 -11.68
CA PHE A 181 -7.47 0.95 -11.25
C PHE A 181 -8.02 2.16 -12.00
N ARG A 182 -7.89 3.33 -11.36
CA ARG A 182 -8.25 4.62 -11.90
C ARG A 182 -7.23 5.66 -11.51
N PHE A 183 -6.69 6.36 -12.49
CA PHE A 183 -5.90 7.56 -12.29
C PHE A 183 -6.79 8.81 -12.36
N PHE A 184 -6.48 9.78 -11.52
CA PHE A 184 -7.13 11.09 -11.48
C PHE A 184 -6.12 12.17 -11.90
N TRP A 185 -5.63 12.07 -13.14
CA TRP A 185 -4.57 12.96 -13.67
C TRP A 185 -5.00 14.42 -13.76
N GLU A 186 -6.27 14.68 -14.05
CA GLU A 186 -6.80 16.04 -14.18
C GLU A 186 -7.02 16.72 -12.82
N GLU A 187 -6.94 15.98 -11.71
CA GLU A 187 -7.15 16.49 -10.36
C GLU A 187 -5.82 16.69 -9.62
N LYS A 188 -4.85 17.33 -10.30
CA LYS A 188 -3.53 17.66 -9.72
C LYS A 188 -3.67 18.43 -8.41
N ARG A 189 -2.76 18.16 -7.48
CA ARG A 189 -2.59 18.92 -6.22
C ARG A 189 -1.13 19.33 -6.06
N ASP A 190 -0.92 20.45 -5.40
CA ASP A 190 0.41 21.05 -5.18
C ASP A 190 1.13 20.52 -3.95
N SER A 191 0.43 19.73 -3.13
CA SER A 191 0.86 19.33 -1.81
C SER A 191 0.29 17.98 -1.43
N TRP A 192 1.02 17.28 -0.54
CA TRP A 192 0.55 16.04 0.06
C TRP A 192 -0.76 16.23 0.87
N ARG A 193 -0.94 17.42 1.48
CA ARG A 193 -2.18 17.77 2.19
C ARG A 193 -3.36 17.86 1.21
N GLY A 194 -3.14 18.52 0.07
CA GLY A 194 -4.13 18.65 -1.00
C GLY A 194 -4.55 17.29 -1.57
N ILE A 195 -3.61 16.37 -1.78
CA ILE A 195 -3.94 15.04 -2.33
C ILE A 195 -4.63 14.13 -1.30
N VAL A 196 -4.30 14.28 -0.01
CA VAL A 196 -5.03 13.62 1.08
C VAL A 196 -6.47 14.13 1.14
N LYS A 197 -6.70 15.44 1.00
CA LYS A 197 -8.04 16.02 0.95
C LYS A 197 -8.85 15.49 -0.24
N LEU A 198 -8.25 15.44 -1.42
CA LEU A 198 -8.89 14.83 -2.61
C LEU A 198 -9.29 13.38 -2.34
N ALA A 199 -8.42 12.59 -1.70
CA ALA A 199 -8.75 11.22 -1.34
C ALA A 199 -9.89 11.12 -0.32
N GLU A 200 -9.99 12.07 0.63
CA GLU A 200 -11.14 12.14 1.54
C GLU A 200 -12.43 12.43 0.77
N GLU A 201 -12.40 13.35 -0.19
CA GLU A 201 -13.53 13.70 -1.06
C GLU A 201 -14.01 12.45 -1.80
N LYS A 202 -13.13 11.77 -2.55
CA LYS A 202 -13.46 10.54 -3.29
C LYS A 202 -13.98 9.41 -2.38
N LEU A 203 -13.48 9.31 -1.15
CA LEU A 203 -13.94 8.31 -0.19
C LEU A 203 -15.33 8.62 0.38
N ARG A 204 -15.57 9.87 0.80
CA ARG A 204 -16.86 10.29 1.36
C ARG A 204 -17.96 10.24 0.31
N ASP A 205 -17.65 10.72 -0.89
CA ASP A 205 -18.56 10.84 -2.02
C ASP A 205 -17.78 10.62 -3.34
N PRO A 206 -18.06 9.56 -4.12
CA PRO A 206 -19.26 8.73 -4.09
C PRO A 206 -19.10 7.38 -3.35
N LEU A 207 -17.87 6.97 -2.98
CA LEU A 207 -17.62 5.60 -2.50
C LEU A 207 -18.48 5.19 -1.30
N ARG A 208 -18.48 5.97 -0.20
CA ARG A 208 -19.27 5.62 1.00
C ARG A 208 -20.76 5.85 0.85
N LYS A 209 -21.20 6.74 -0.05
CA LYS A 209 -22.62 6.89 -0.39
C LYS A 209 -23.14 5.66 -1.14
N SER A 210 -22.38 5.17 -2.12
CA SER A 210 -22.75 3.99 -2.91
C SER A 210 -22.52 2.67 -2.15
N PHE A 211 -21.50 2.60 -1.30
CA PHE A 211 -21.10 1.40 -0.56
C PHE A 211 -20.79 1.75 0.91
N SER A 212 -21.84 1.84 1.73
CA SER A 212 -21.70 2.15 3.15
C SER A 212 -21.00 1.02 3.93
N ALA A 213 -20.27 1.37 4.99
CA ALA A 213 -19.58 0.41 5.86
C ALA A 213 -20.52 -0.48 6.69
N MET A 214 -21.84 -0.19 6.72
CA MET A 214 -22.83 -0.94 7.49
C MET A 214 -23.58 -1.99 6.68
N ARG A 215 -23.46 -2.00 5.34
CA ARG A 215 -24.10 -3.01 4.48
C ARG A 215 -23.08 -4.09 4.10
N PRO A 216 -23.48 -5.37 3.98
CA PRO A 216 -22.65 -6.40 3.37
C PRO A 216 -22.15 -5.88 2.04
N SER A 217 -20.84 -5.71 1.95
CA SER A 217 -20.19 -5.16 0.79
C SER A 217 -19.27 -6.22 0.19
N PRO A 218 -18.83 -6.04 -1.06
CA PRO A 218 -17.80 -6.90 -1.67
C PRO A 218 -16.48 -6.92 -0.91
N LEU A 219 -16.30 -5.99 0.04
CA LEU A 219 -15.04 -5.66 0.70
C LEU A 219 -14.57 -6.69 1.76
N GLY A 220 -15.19 -7.88 1.79
CA GLY A 220 -14.85 -8.94 2.73
C GLY A 220 -15.07 -8.54 4.20
N TYR A 221 -14.98 -9.53 5.07
CA TYR A 221 -15.02 -9.34 6.51
C TYR A 221 -13.80 -10.01 7.11
N SER A 222 -13.20 -9.46 8.16
CA SER A 222 -12.48 -10.30 9.11
C SER A 222 -13.51 -11.26 9.73
N SER A 223 -13.62 -12.49 9.22
CA SER A 223 -14.46 -13.51 9.83
C SER A 223 -13.82 -13.96 11.13
N LEU A 224 -14.26 -13.37 12.24
CA LEU A 224 -14.07 -14.02 13.54
C LEU A 224 -14.99 -15.25 13.61
N PRO A 225 -14.58 -16.33 14.32
CA PRO A 225 -15.45 -17.45 14.65
C PRO A 225 -16.80 -16.97 15.20
N SER A 226 -17.87 -17.73 14.95
CA SER A 226 -19.26 -17.35 15.29
C SER A 226 -19.44 -16.88 16.73
N GLU A 227 -18.74 -17.52 17.66
CA GLU A 227 -18.65 -17.23 19.09
C GLU A 227 -18.13 -15.82 19.45
N PHE A 228 -17.34 -15.17 18.58
CA PHE A 228 -16.79 -13.83 18.82
C PHE A 228 -17.54 -12.71 18.08
N ARG A 229 -18.53 -13.03 17.22
CA ARG A 229 -19.27 -12.03 16.42
C ARG A 229 -20.10 -11.06 17.26
N ALA A 230 -20.54 -11.47 18.45
CA ALA A 230 -21.31 -10.62 19.36
C ALA A 230 -20.47 -9.49 19.97
N TYR A 231 -19.15 -9.69 20.11
CA TYR A 231 -18.25 -8.75 20.77
C TYR A 231 -17.43 -7.90 19.78
N TYR A 232 -17.19 -8.43 18.57
CA TYR A 232 -16.45 -7.75 17.53
C TYR A 232 -17.24 -7.82 16.22
N PRO A 233 -18.03 -6.78 15.89
CA PRO A 233 -18.72 -6.75 14.61
C PRO A 233 -17.68 -6.88 13.49
N PRO A 234 -17.97 -7.70 12.47
CA PRO A 234 -16.98 -8.06 11.47
C PRO A 234 -16.49 -6.81 10.75
N ARG A 235 -15.17 -6.57 10.81
CA ARG A 235 -14.55 -5.36 10.26
C ARG A 235 -14.30 -5.55 8.77
N GLN A 236 -14.71 -4.56 8.00
CA GLN A 236 -14.52 -4.46 6.56
C GLN A 236 -13.06 -4.09 6.26
N THR A 237 -12.35 -4.90 5.47
CA THR A 237 -11.04 -4.53 4.94
C THR A 237 -11.30 -3.70 3.68
N SER A 238 -10.72 -2.53 3.51
CA SER A 238 -11.00 -1.77 2.28
C SER A 238 -10.47 -2.48 1.05
N ALA A 239 -11.33 -2.83 0.08
CA ALA A 239 -10.87 -3.33 -1.22
C ALA A 239 -10.21 -2.25 -2.07
N VAL A 240 -10.62 -0.99 -1.93
CA VAL A 240 -10.04 0.13 -2.68
C VAL A 240 -8.86 0.74 -1.92
N TYR A 241 -7.72 0.81 -2.58
CA TYR A 241 -6.48 1.40 -2.11
C TYR A 241 -6.36 2.80 -2.71
N PHE A 242 -6.10 3.79 -1.86
CA PHE A 242 -5.87 5.17 -2.28
C PHE A 242 -4.38 5.45 -2.26
N ARG A 243 -3.83 5.80 -3.41
CA ARG A 243 -2.39 5.92 -3.61
C ARG A 243 -2.01 7.29 -4.17
N PRO A 244 -1.52 8.19 -3.31
CA PRO A 244 -0.82 9.40 -3.73
C PRO A 244 0.40 9.05 -4.58
N LEU A 245 0.55 9.77 -5.69
CA LEU A 245 1.69 9.71 -6.60
C LEU A 245 2.32 11.11 -6.65
N LYS A 246 3.63 11.20 -6.85
CA LYS A 246 4.35 12.47 -7.04
C LYS A 246 5.24 12.33 -8.28
N LEU A 247 4.91 13.07 -9.34
CA LEU A 247 5.62 13.01 -10.63
C LEU A 247 6.77 14.04 -10.68
N ALA A 248 6.54 15.22 -10.10
CA ALA A 248 7.53 16.28 -9.98
C ALA A 248 7.37 17.00 -8.62
N GLU A 249 8.26 17.95 -8.35
CA GLU A 249 8.13 18.80 -7.17
C GLU A 249 6.78 19.55 -7.19
N LYS A 250 6.03 19.45 -6.08
CA LYS A 250 4.68 20.00 -5.96
C LYS A 250 3.69 19.48 -7.01
N GLU A 251 3.89 18.29 -7.57
CA GLU A 251 2.94 17.68 -8.50
C GLU A 251 2.44 16.34 -7.98
N TYR A 252 1.33 16.39 -7.24
CA TYR A 252 0.68 15.23 -6.65
C TYR A 252 -0.56 14.82 -7.44
N TYR A 253 -0.72 13.51 -7.60
CA TYR A 253 -1.86 12.88 -8.27
C TYR A 253 -2.38 11.73 -7.43
N LEU A 254 -3.59 11.29 -7.72
CA LEU A 254 -4.23 10.19 -7.00
C LEU A 254 -4.50 9.04 -7.94
N MET A 255 -4.08 7.85 -7.53
CA MET A 255 -4.51 6.59 -8.12
C MET A 255 -5.35 5.84 -7.10
N LEU A 256 -6.48 5.31 -7.54
CA LEU A 256 -7.22 4.30 -6.80
C LEU A 256 -7.03 2.95 -7.47
N PHE A 257 -6.89 1.88 -6.69
CA PHE A 257 -6.91 0.53 -7.24
C PHE A 257 -7.62 -0.46 -6.33
N GLU A 258 -8.15 -1.51 -6.92
CA GLU A 258 -8.77 -2.66 -6.27
C GLU A 258 -7.94 -3.90 -6.65
N ALA A 259 -7.40 -4.57 -5.65
CA ALA A 259 -6.62 -5.78 -5.85
C ALA A 259 -7.55 -6.99 -6.06
N PRO A 260 -7.14 -7.98 -6.87
CA PRO A 260 -7.93 -9.19 -7.12
C PRO A 260 -8.15 -9.95 -5.81
N HIS A 261 -9.40 -10.01 -5.32
CA HIS A 261 -9.74 -10.63 -4.03
C HIS A 261 -9.27 -12.09 -3.92
N LYS A 262 -9.31 -12.84 -5.03
CA LYS A 262 -8.82 -14.22 -5.10
C LYS A 262 -7.32 -14.39 -4.80
N CYS A 263 -6.54 -13.31 -4.85
CA CYS A 263 -5.10 -13.35 -4.61
C CYS A 263 -4.71 -12.77 -3.24
N VAL A 264 -5.61 -12.02 -2.59
CA VAL A 264 -5.30 -11.28 -1.36
C VAL A 264 -6.17 -11.68 -0.15
N VAL A 265 -7.24 -12.43 -0.36
CA VAL A 265 -8.14 -12.94 0.69
C VAL A 265 -8.13 -14.47 0.68
N GLY A 266 -8.06 -15.09 1.87
CA GLY A 266 -8.18 -16.54 2.04
C GLY A 266 -9.54 -17.05 1.58
N GLU A 267 -9.59 -18.26 1.03
CA GLU A 267 -10.77 -18.82 0.37
C GLU A 267 -12.02 -18.83 1.26
N GLU A 268 -11.86 -19.22 2.52
CA GLU A 268 -12.92 -19.22 3.54
C GLU A 268 -13.49 -17.84 3.90
N VAL A 269 -12.81 -16.76 3.52
CA VAL A 269 -13.24 -15.37 3.74
C VAL A 269 -13.77 -14.73 2.45
N ARG A 270 -13.57 -15.38 1.29
CA ARG A 270 -14.11 -14.93 0.00
C ARG A 270 -15.61 -15.16 0.00
N ARG A 271 -16.38 -14.10 0.27
CA ARG A 271 -17.80 -14.11 -0.13
C ARG A 271 -17.87 -13.98 -1.65
N THR A 272 -18.69 -14.83 -2.26
CA THR A 272 -19.20 -14.67 -3.63
C THR A 272 -20.05 -13.40 -3.70
N SER A 273 -19.37 -12.27 -3.81
CA SER A 273 -20.01 -11.01 -4.18
C SER A 273 -20.40 -11.11 -5.65
N SER A 274 -21.70 -11.07 -5.94
CA SER A 274 -22.27 -10.90 -7.30
C SER A 274 -22.01 -9.50 -7.88
N VAL A 275 -21.43 -8.61 -7.10
CA VAL A 275 -21.12 -7.24 -7.45
C VAL A 275 -19.67 -7.24 -7.94
N GLY A 276 -19.46 -6.97 -9.24
CA GLY A 276 -18.14 -6.72 -9.85
C GLY A 276 -17.40 -5.53 -9.19
N SER A 277 -16.32 -5.04 -9.83
CA SER A 277 -15.45 -4.03 -9.21
C SER A 277 -16.21 -2.83 -8.63
N VAL A 278 -15.92 -2.52 -7.36
CA VAL A 278 -16.46 -1.31 -6.71
C VAL A 278 -15.92 -0.07 -7.40
N LEU A 279 -14.65 -0.12 -7.82
CA LEU A 279 -14.00 0.99 -8.48
C LEU A 279 -14.65 1.32 -9.82
N GLU A 280 -14.93 0.32 -10.65
CA GLU A 280 -15.58 0.53 -11.96
C GLU A 280 -17.01 1.06 -11.82
N LYS A 281 -17.74 0.63 -10.78
CA LYS A 281 -19.11 1.10 -10.54
C LYS A 281 -19.18 2.55 -10.10
N VAL A 282 -18.20 3.00 -9.32
CA VAL A 282 -18.20 4.34 -8.71
C VAL A 282 -17.42 5.34 -9.56
N PHE A 283 -16.38 4.89 -10.25
CA PHE A 283 -15.51 5.70 -11.10
C PHE A 283 -15.31 4.99 -12.46
N PRO A 284 -16.37 4.90 -13.28
CA PRO A 284 -16.27 4.26 -14.59
C PRO A 284 -15.21 4.96 -15.44
N GLN A 285 -14.41 4.17 -16.17
CA GLN A 285 -13.49 4.70 -17.18
C GLN A 285 -14.29 5.54 -18.19
N PRO A 286 -13.79 6.71 -18.59
CA PRO A 286 -14.47 7.55 -19.58
C PRO A 286 -14.53 6.84 -20.94
#